data_AF-A0A9D2W681-F1
#
_entry.id   AF-A0A9D2W681-F1
#
_cell.length_a   1.000
_cell.length_b   1.000
_cell.length_c   1.000
_cell.angle_alpha   90.00
_cell.angle_beta   90.00
_cell.angle_gamma   90.00
#
_symmetry.space_group_name_H-M   'P 1'
#
loop_
_entity.id
_entity.type
_entity.pdbx_description
1 polymer ?
#
loop_
_entity_poly.entity_id
_entity_poly.type
_entity_poly.pdbx_seq_one_letter_code
_entity_poly.pdbx_strand_id
1 'polypeptide(L)'
;MLHAPGCEIENMIPENAHKYLFSDILNLHEAKEDYKNFEGTLKRVSNVLYFKDLLIDVLKQDSVRAELLEKICKREDITYLIDYLGDFSAEELARTFIEGLDVPSLSERFVMAPLPNLFFMRDASITIWDNVIISKMATTVRDRETLLLDAIFRHSTIIDTEVVHPVEYYSMDGIGSIEGGDVLIARDDIILCGCGARTSREGADALVEHLRSKGGKKHLILQELPLEPDSFIHLDMVFTMLDIDRCMVYKPVIMNPNFKTFHVEVDGRNKPIMTEEENLLSALAKLGMDLNPIFCGNDKDYPSKREQWHSGANFFAFAPGKVLGYERNYNTLDALVNNGFEIIKAADVASGKVNVDDYQRCVVAFKGNELARGGGGARCMTMPLLREQVQ
;
A
#
# COMPACT_ATOMS: atom_id res chain seq x y z
N MET A 1 0.82 8.60 -6.08
CA MET A 1 2.25 8.31 -6.26
C MET A 1 2.40 6.88 -6.77
N LEU A 2 3.31 6.68 -7.73
CA LEU A 2 3.68 5.40 -8.32
C LEU A 2 5.20 5.24 -8.36
N HIS A 3 5.66 3.99 -8.43
CA HIS A 3 7.03 3.63 -8.79
C HIS A 3 6.97 2.45 -9.78
N ALA A 4 7.63 2.61 -10.93
CA ALA A 4 7.64 1.57 -11.94
C ALA A 4 8.75 0.54 -11.63
N PRO A 5 8.49 -0.77 -11.81
CA PRO A 5 9.49 -1.83 -11.75
C PRO A 5 10.80 -1.48 -12.49
N GLY A 6 11.93 -1.47 -11.78
CA GLY A 6 13.27 -1.20 -12.31
C GLY A 6 14.29 -2.31 -12.06
N CYS A 7 15.57 -1.98 -12.23
CA CYS A 7 16.69 -2.93 -12.08
C CYS A 7 16.81 -3.50 -10.66
N GLU A 8 16.25 -2.83 -9.65
CA GLU A 8 16.11 -3.34 -8.29
C GLU A 8 15.44 -4.72 -8.22
N ILE A 9 14.59 -5.06 -9.19
CA ILE A 9 13.95 -6.38 -9.29
C ILE A 9 14.89 -7.43 -9.89
N GLU A 10 15.67 -7.10 -10.93
CA GLU A 10 16.64 -8.02 -11.54
C GLU A 10 17.82 -8.35 -10.62
N ASN A 11 18.06 -7.48 -9.64
CA ASN A 11 19.11 -7.67 -8.63
C ASN A 11 18.75 -8.73 -7.57
N MET A 12 17.51 -9.22 -7.56
CA MET A 12 17.11 -10.38 -6.76
C MET A 12 17.51 -11.70 -7.42
N ILE A 13 18.03 -12.63 -6.63
CA ILE A 13 18.39 -14.00 -7.05
C ILE A 13 17.67 -15.02 -6.15
N PRO A 14 17.51 -16.29 -6.56
CA PRO A 14 16.72 -17.27 -5.81
C PRO A 14 17.17 -17.42 -4.36
N GLU A 15 18.48 -17.32 -4.12
CA GLU A 15 19.12 -17.50 -2.82
C GLU A 15 18.83 -16.35 -1.83
N ASN A 16 18.40 -15.18 -2.32
CA ASN A 16 18.13 -14.00 -1.49
C ASN A 16 16.70 -13.46 -1.58
N ALA A 17 15.84 -13.97 -2.48
CA ALA A 17 14.47 -13.49 -2.67
C ALA A 17 13.65 -13.46 -1.37
N HIS A 18 13.74 -14.51 -0.54
CA HIS A 18 13.06 -14.55 0.76
C HIS A 18 13.53 -13.47 1.74
N LYS A 19 14.80 -13.03 1.66
CA LYS A 19 15.31 -11.91 2.48
C LYS A 19 14.64 -10.59 2.10
N TYR A 20 14.16 -10.48 0.86
CA TYR A 20 13.42 -9.33 0.35
C TYR A 20 11.90 -9.48 0.44
N LEU A 21 11.39 -10.49 1.16
CA LEU A 21 9.96 -10.77 1.29
C LEU A 21 9.28 -11.21 -0.03
N PHE A 22 10.06 -11.68 -1.01
CA PHE A 22 9.53 -12.26 -2.24
C PHE A 22 9.45 -13.79 -2.14
N SER A 23 8.32 -14.36 -2.58
CA SER A 23 8.14 -15.80 -2.74
C SER A 23 8.67 -16.34 -4.08
N ASP A 24 8.96 -15.45 -5.04
CA ASP A 24 9.35 -15.81 -6.39
C ASP A 24 10.13 -14.66 -7.07
N ILE A 25 10.87 -14.96 -8.14
CA ILE A 25 11.64 -13.96 -8.90
C ILE A 25 10.84 -13.48 -10.10
N LEU A 26 10.77 -12.18 -10.25
CA LEU A 26 10.07 -11.53 -11.35
C LEU A 26 10.96 -11.40 -12.58
N ASN A 27 10.37 -11.61 -13.75
CA ASN A 27 10.97 -11.19 -15.01
C ASN A 27 10.68 -9.71 -15.22
N LEU A 28 11.71 -8.86 -15.17
CA LEU A 28 11.53 -7.41 -15.28
C LEU A 28 10.94 -6.95 -16.62
N HIS A 29 11.31 -7.59 -17.73
CA HIS A 29 10.76 -7.25 -19.05
C HIS A 29 9.24 -7.43 -19.06
N GLU A 30 8.78 -8.60 -18.63
CA GLU A 30 7.36 -8.93 -18.55
C GLU A 30 6.63 -8.09 -17.48
N ALA A 31 7.25 -7.84 -16.32
CA ALA A 31 6.70 -6.98 -15.28
C ALA A 31 6.48 -5.54 -15.77
N LYS A 32 7.40 -5.00 -16.57
CA LYS A 32 7.25 -3.67 -17.19
C LYS A 32 6.10 -3.63 -18.20
N GLU A 33 5.93 -4.69 -19.00
CA GLU A 33 4.81 -4.79 -19.94
C GLU A 33 3.46 -4.90 -19.22
N ASP A 34 3.38 -5.69 -18.14
CA ASP A 34 2.19 -5.75 -17.27
C ASP A 34 1.89 -4.37 -16.64
N TYR A 35 2.93 -3.69 -16.13
CA TYR A 35 2.79 -2.40 -15.46
C TYR A 35 2.36 -1.27 -16.39
N LYS A 36 2.76 -1.32 -17.66
CA LYS A 36 2.48 -0.27 -18.67
C LYS A 36 1.00 0.05 -18.83
N ASN A 37 0.13 -0.96 -18.87
CA ASN A 37 -1.30 -0.73 -19.03
C ASN A 37 -1.96 -0.27 -17.72
N PHE A 38 -1.47 -0.75 -16.58
CA PHE A 38 -1.87 -0.26 -15.25
C PHE A 38 -1.55 1.23 -15.10
N GLU A 39 -0.30 1.62 -15.35
CA GLU A 39 0.16 3.00 -15.30
C GLU A 39 -0.56 3.88 -16.33
N GLY A 40 -0.65 3.40 -17.57
CA GLY A 40 -1.33 4.10 -18.66
C GLY A 40 -2.80 4.38 -18.36
N THR A 41 -3.49 3.47 -17.65
CA THR A 41 -4.85 3.71 -17.17
C THR A 41 -4.87 4.81 -16.12
N LEU A 42 -4.00 4.75 -15.11
CA LEU A 42 -3.96 5.76 -14.04
C LEU A 42 -3.64 7.17 -14.56
N LYS A 43 -2.75 7.28 -15.56
CA LYS A 43 -2.46 8.54 -16.27
C LYS A 43 -3.67 9.17 -16.96
N ARG A 44 -4.68 8.37 -17.33
CA ARG A 44 -5.90 8.87 -17.99
C ARG A 44 -6.94 9.36 -16.99
N VAL A 45 -6.96 8.79 -15.79
CA VAL A 45 -8.01 9.03 -14.79
C VAL A 45 -7.52 9.88 -13.61
N SER A 46 -6.23 10.21 -13.55
CA SER A 46 -5.63 10.92 -12.42
C SER A 46 -4.32 11.61 -12.78
N ASN A 47 -3.88 12.53 -11.91
CA ASN A 47 -2.53 13.07 -11.94
C ASN A 47 -1.57 12.11 -11.22
N VAL A 48 -0.59 11.60 -11.96
CA VAL A 48 0.40 10.65 -11.45
C VAL A 48 1.69 11.37 -11.09
N LEU A 49 2.10 11.25 -9.83
CA LEU A 49 3.45 11.61 -9.37
C LEU A 49 4.31 10.36 -9.22
N TYR A 50 5.58 10.47 -9.54
CA TYR A 50 6.54 9.37 -9.46
C TYR A 50 7.47 9.52 -8.26
N PHE A 51 7.65 8.42 -7.53
CA PHE A 51 8.56 8.36 -6.40
C PHE A 51 9.98 8.81 -6.79
N LYS A 52 10.53 8.24 -7.88
CA LYS A 52 11.90 8.51 -8.33
C LYS A 52 12.10 9.99 -8.69
N ASP A 53 11.14 10.60 -9.38
CA ASP A 53 11.24 12.01 -9.77
C ASP A 53 11.20 12.93 -8.54
N LEU A 54 10.29 12.65 -7.60
CA LEU A 54 10.20 13.39 -6.34
C LEU A 54 11.48 13.24 -5.49
N LEU A 55 12.06 12.03 -5.46
CA LEU A 55 13.32 11.78 -4.75
C LEU A 55 14.47 12.59 -5.36
N ILE A 56 14.60 12.58 -6.69
CA ILE A 56 15.63 13.36 -7.39
C ILE A 56 15.48 14.84 -7.06
N ASP A 57 14.26 15.37 -7.07
CA ASP A 57 14.02 16.78 -6.77
C ASP A 57 14.37 17.16 -5.33
N VAL A 58 14.10 16.27 -4.36
CA VAL A 58 14.52 16.47 -2.96
C VAL A 58 16.04 16.39 -2.81
N LEU A 59 16.70 15.45 -3.49
CA LEU A 59 18.16 15.28 -3.42
C LEU A 59 18.95 16.42 -4.09
N LYS A 60 18.31 17.31 -4.85
CA LYS A 60 18.95 18.57 -5.31
C LYS A 60 19.17 19.59 -4.19
N GLN A 61 18.51 19.40 -3.04
CA GLN A 61 18.69 20.25 -1.86
C GLN A 61 19.86 19.73 -1.03
N ASP A 62 21.00 20.42 -1.04
CA ASP A 62 22.26 19.94 -0.44
C ASP A 62 22.12 19.53 1.04
N SER A 63 21.37 20.30 1.83
CA SER A 63 21.16 19.96 3.25
C SER A 63 20.39 18.65 3.42
N VAL A 64 19.34 18.44 2.62
CA VAL A 64 18.52 17.23 2.68
C VAL A 64 19.29 16.02 2.15
N ARG A 65 20.06 16.22 1.06
CA ARG A 65 20.95 15.20 0.50
C ARG A 65 21.94 14.68 1.53
N ALA A 66 22.64 15.59 2.22
CA ALA A 66 23.61 15.22 3.25
C ALA A 66 22.95 14.48 4.42
N GLU A 67 21.83 14.99 4.93
CA GLU A 67 21.09 14.38 6.04
C GLU A 67 20.59 12.97 5.70
N LEU A 68 19.97 12.81 4.52
CA LEU A 68 19.41 11.52 4.09
C LEU A 68 20.52 10.50 3.85
N LEU A 69 21.63 10.91 3.23
CA LEU A 69 22.80 10.06 3.01
C LEU A 69 23.37 9.55 4.35
N GLU A 70 23.57 10.43 5.33
CA GLU A 70 24.08 10.06 6.65
C GLU A 70 23.11 9.08 7.35
N LYS A 71 21.80 9.38 7.33
CA LYS A 71 20.77 8.51 7.92
C LYS A 71 20.78 7.10 7.32
N ILE A 72 20.78 7.00 5.99
CA ILE A 72 20.77 5.70 5.29
C ILE A 72 22.07 4.94 5.55
N CYS A 73 23.23 5.59 5.38
CA CYS A 73 24.52 4.92 5.58
C CYS A 73 24.71 4.45 7.02
N LYS A 74 24.18 5.19 8.01
CA LYS A 74 24.17 4.75 9.41
C LYS A 74 23.24 3.57 9.66
N ARG A 75 22.04 3.58 9.04
CA ARG A 75 21.05 2.49 9.20
C ARG A 75 21.55 1.17 8.62
N GLU A 76 22.31 1.23 7.53
CA GLU A 76 22.81 0.06 6.82
C GLU A 76 24.28 -0.30 7.15
N ASP A 77 24.89 0.38 8.12
CA ASP A 77 26.28 0.15 8.56
C ASP A 77 27.32 0.31 7.43
N ILE A 78 27.12 1.30 6.57
CA ILE A 78 27.98 1.64 5.42
C ILE A 78 28.48 3.09 5.46
N THR A 79 28.66 3.63 6.67
CA THR A 79 29.14 5.02 6.89
C THR A 79 30.46 5.35 6.22
N TYR A 80 31.31 4.34 5.96
CA TYR A 80 32.56 4.48 5.22
C TYR A 80 32.38 4.85 3.73
N LEU A 81 31.16 4.78 3.20
CA LEU A 81 30.83 5.18 1.83
C LEU A 81 30.27 6.60 1.70
N ILE A 82 30.08 7.34 2.80
CA ILE A 82 29.44 8.66 2.76
C ILE A 82 30.18 9.61 1.82
N ASP A 83 31.52 9.70 1.90
CA ASP A 83 32.28 10.59 1.03
C ASP A 83 32.17 10.17 -0.45
N TYR A 84 32.27 8.87 -0.73
CA TYR A 84 32.16 8.33 -2.09
C TYR A 84 30.78 8.58 -2.71
N LEU A 85 29.71 8.38 -1.93
CA LEU A 85 28.34 8.62 -2.37
C LEU A 85 27.99 10.12 -2.40
N GLY A 86 28.68 10.95 -1.61
CA GLY A 86 28.51 12.40 -1.58
C GLY A 86 28.90 13.09 -2.89
N ASP A 87 29.81 12.49 -3.66
CA ASP A 87 30.23 12.95 -4.98
C ASP A 87 29.21 12.67 -6.09
N PHE A 88 28.18 11.84 -5.83
CA PHE A 88 27.17 11.50 -6.83
C PHE A 88 26.22 12.68 -7.08
N SER A 89 25.77 12.79 -8.33
CA SER A 89 24.63 13.64 -8.68
C SER A 89 23.34 13.15 -7.99
N ALA A 90 22.31 14.00 -7.93
CA ALA A 90 21.02 13.64 -7.35
C ALA A 90 20.39 12.42 -8.06
N GLU A 91 20.54 12.33 -9.37
CA GLU A 91 20.06 11.22 -10.20
C GLU A 91 20.82 9.91 -9.92
N GLU A 92 22.15 9.99 -9.79
CA GLU A 92 22.97 8.82 -9.46
C GLU A 92 22.69 8.32 -8.06
N LEU A 93 22.55 9.23 -7.09
CA LEU A 93 22.27 8.88 -5.71
C LEU A 93 20.86 8.31 -5.54
N ALA A 94 19.85 8.89 -6.19
CA ALA A 94 18.49 8.33 -6.24
C ALA A 94 18.49 6.91 -6.84
N ARG A 95 19.23 6.72 -7.94
CA ARG A 95 19.40 5.39 -8.55
C ARG A 95 20.03 4.41 -7.57
N THR A 96 21.12 4.80 -6.90
CA THR A 96 21.80 3.94 -5.92
C THR A 96 20.91 3.59 -4.74
N PHE A 97 20.15 4.54 -4.18
CA PHE A 97 19.20 4.27 -3.11
C PHE A 97 18.06 3.31 -3.51
N ILE A 98 17.69 3.25 -4.78
CA ILE A 98 16.63 2.37 -5.28
C ILE A 98 17.20 1.01 -5.73
N GLU A 99 18.16 1.03 -6.63
CA GLU A 99 18.70 -0.14 -7.33
C GLU A 99 19.79 -0.87 -6.53
N GLY A 100 20.31 -0.24 -5.48
CA GLY A 100 21.42 -0.73 -4.66
C GLY A 100 22.79 -0.34 -5.21
N LEU A 101 23.84 -0.73 -4.49
CA LEU A 101 25.23 -0.55 -4.87
C LEU A 101 25.95 -1.91 -4.88
N ASP A 102 26.29 -2.38 -6.09
CA ASP A 102 27.07 -3.60 -6.31
C ASP A 102 28.56 -3.31 -6.07
N VAL A 103 29.24 -4.22 -5.36
CA VAL A 103 30.70 -4.22 -5.25
C VAL A 103 31.19 -5.64 -5.60
N PRO A 104 31.61 -5.88 -6.86
CA PRO A 104 31.86 -7.21 -7.40
C PRO A 104 32.94 -8.05 -6.70
N SER A 105 33.70 -7.45 -5.77
CA SER A 105 34.83 -8.08 -5.08
C SER A 105 34.51 -8.66 -3.70
N LEU A 106 33.26 -8.57 -3.23
CA LEU A 106 32.86 -9.05 -1.89
C LEU A 106 32.04 -10.36 -1.96
N SER A 107 32.06 -11.13 -0.88
CA SER A 107 31.25 -12.37 -0.73
C SER A 107 29.75 -12.10 -0.75
N GLU A 108 29.35 -10.87 -0.41
CA GLU A 108 28.01 -10.34 -0.62
C GLU A 108 28.05 -9.43 -1.87
N ARG A 109 27.17 -9.70 -2.83
CA ARG A 109 27.12 -9.00 -4.12
C ARG A 109 26.82 -7.49 -3.98
N PHE A 110 26.10 -7.09 -2.94
CA PHE A 110 25.68 -5.72 -2.72
C PHE A 110 26.17 -5.20 -1.37
N VAL A 111 26.74 -4.00 -1.36
CA VAL A 111 27.03 -3.26 -0.12
C VAL A 111 25.81 -2.44 0.31
N MET A 112 24.99 -2.03 -0.65
CA MET A 112 23.65 -1.49 -0.41
C MET A 112 22.66 -2.36 -1.19
N ALA A 113 21.77 -3.06 -0.49
CA ALA A 113 20.79 -3.95 -1.09
C ALA A 113 19.80 -3.19 -1.98
N PRO A 114 19.22 -3.75 -3.07
CA PRO A 114 18.14 -3.12 -3.84
C PRO A 114 16.80 -3.03 -3.07
N LEU A 115 15.85 -2.21 -3.55
CA LEU A 115 14.48 -2.08 -3.02
C LEU A 115 13.42 -2.70 -3.94
N PRO A 116 13.38 -4.04 -4.10
CA PRO A 116 12.47 -4.69 -5.05
C PRO A 116 10.98 -4.51 -4.71
N ASN A 117 10.64 -4.21 -3.45
CA ASN A 117 9.26 -3.95 -3.01
C ASN A 117 8.79 -2.52 -3.32
N LEU A 118 9.66 -1.63 -3.79
CA LEU A 118 9.34 -0.21 -3.91
C LEU A 118 8.18 0.07 -4.87
N PHE A 119 7.92 -0.80 -5.86
CA PHE A 119 6.75 -0.63 -6.73
C PHE A 119 5.43 -0.85 -6.00
N PHE A 120 5.44 -1.46 -4.80
CA PHE A 120 4.34 -1.47 -3.83
C PHE A 120 4.39 -0.22 -2.95
N MET A 121 3.98 0.91 -3.52
CA MET A 121 3.97 2.22 -2.86
C MET A 121 3.04 2.32 -1.63
N ARG A 122 2.20 1.32 -1.39
CA ARG A 122 1.16 1.34 -0.36
C ARG A 122 1.70 1.27 1.07
N ASP A 123 2.72 0.47 1.32
CA ASP A 123 2.94 -0.03 2.68
C ASP A 123 3.76 0.94 3.53
N ALA A 124 4.72 1.64 2.91
CA ALA A 124 5.69 2.47 3.60
C ALA A 124 5.17 3.86 4.04
N SER A 125 3.97 4.26 3.59
CA SER A 125 3.34 5.50 4.03
C SER A 125 1.81 5.46 3.87
N ILE A 126 1.10 6.30 4.64
CA ILE A 126 -0.37 6.32 4.70
C ILE A 126 -0.84 7.77 4.65
N THR A 127 -1.63 8.13 3.64
CA THR A 127 -2.25 9.45 3.55
C THR A 127 -3.58 9.42 4.28
N ILE A 128 -3.74 10.25 5.30
CA ILE A 128 -4.98 10.44 6.04
C ILE A 128 -5.21 11.94 6.18
N TRP A 129 -6.30 12.45 5.60
CA TRP A 129 -6.60 13.88 5.55
C TRP A 129 -5.46 14.69 4.90
N ASP A 130 -4.93 15.70 5.61
CA ASP A 130 -3.80 16.56 5.27
C ASP A 130 -2.47 16.04 5.86
N ASN A 131 -2.45 14.80 6.35
CA ASN A 131 -1.29 14.17 6.94
C ASN A 131 -0.81 12.98 6.12
N VAL A 132 0.50 12.76 6.17
CA VAL A 132 1.11 11.50 5.77
C VAL A 132 1.77 10.88 6.99
N ILE A 133 1.30 9.69 7.34
CA ILE A 133 1.96 8.83 8.32
C ILE A 133 3.06 8.07 7.60
N ILE A 134 4.30 8.18 8.10
CA ILE A 134 5.38 7.29 7.69
C ILE A 134 5.25 6.00 8.50
N SER A 135 5.16 4.88 7.79
CA SER A 135 4.96 3.57 8.40
C SER A 135 6.16 3.17 9.25
N LYS A 136 5.90 2.47 10.35
CA LYS A 136 6.93 1.74 11.08
C LYS A 136 6.81 0.27 10.74
N MET A 137 7.62 -0.17 9.78
CA MET A 137 7.52 -1.51 9.19
C MET A 137 7.77 -2.61 10.24
N ALA A 138 7.13 -3.76 10.10
CA ALA A 138 7.34 -4.89 11.03
C ALA A 138 8.71 -5.54 10.86
N THR A 139 9.30 -5.45 9.66
CA THR A 139 10.65 -5.92 9.37
C THR A 139 11.51 -4.78 8.85
N THR A 140 12.83 -4.89 9.03
CA THR A 140 13.77 -3.82 8.64
C THR A 140 14.06 -3.78 7.14
N VAL A 141 13.57 -4.77 6.37
CA VAL A 141 13.84 -4.93 4.94
C VAL A 141 13.42 -3.69 4.14
N ARG A 142 12.34 -3.02 4.56
CA ARG A 142 11.75 -1.86 3.87
C ARG A 142 12.00 -0.54 4.60
N ASP A 143 12.90 -0.51 5.59
CA ASP A 143 13.20 0.72 6.33
C ASP A 143 13.75 1.83 5.44
N ARG A 144 14.56 1.49 4.43
CA ARG A 144 15.07 2.52 3.53
C ARG A 144 13.96 3.15 2.70
N GLU A 145 12.91 2.40 2.35
CA GLU A 145 11.74 2.96 1.65
C GLU A 145 11.04 4.02 2.50
N THR A 146 10.89 3.78 3.81
CA THR A 146 10.26 4.74 4.72
C THR A 146 11.13 5.98 4.93
N LEU A 147 12.46 5.83 5.02
CA LEU A 147 13.40 6.96 5.10
C LEU A 147 13.34 7.86 3.86
N LEU A 148 13.27 7.25 2.67
CA LEU A 148 13.19 8.00 1.41
C LEU A 148 11.84 8.72 1.29
N LEU A 149 10.73 8.06 1.66
CA LEU A 149 9.40 8.69 1.65
C LEU A 149 9.29 9.81 2.68
N ASP A 150 9.84 9.64 3.88
CA ASP A 150 9.89 10.70 4.90
C ASP A 150 10.58 11.96 4.34
N ALA A 151 11.75 11.80 3.72
CA ALA A 151 12.45 12.91 3.08
C ALA A 151 11.63 13.54 1.95
N ILE A 152 10.98 12.72 1.11
CA ILE A 152 10.10 13.21 0.03
C ILE A 152 8.97 14.06 0.61
N PHE A 153 8.20 13.56 1.58
CA PHE A 153 7.05 14.27 2.10
C PHE A 153 7.41 15.51 2.92
N ARG A 154 8.56 15.52 3.61
CA ARG A 154 9.02 16.68 4.38
C ARG A 154 9.57 17.82 3.51
N HIS A 155 10.14 17.49 2.35
CA HIS A 155 10.94 18.44 1.58
C HIS A 155 10.46 18.65 0.13
N SER A 156 9.41 17.94 -0.29
CA SER A 156 8.79 18.18 -1.59
C SER A 156 8.26 19.61 -1.69
N THR A 157 8.46 20.24 -2.83
CA THR A 157 7.85 21.54 -3.17
C THR A 157 6.48 21.39 -3.87
N ILE A 158 6.08 20.15 -4.17
CA ILE A 158 4.86 19.83 -4.93
C ILE A 158 3.78 19.28 -4.01
N ILE A 159 4.17 18.58 -2.94
CA ILE A 159 3.25 17.95 -1.99
C ILE A 159 3.28 18.77 -0.69
N ASP A 160 2.16 19.42 -0.39
CA ASP A 160 1.94 20.11 0.88
C ASP A 160 1.22 19.18 1.86
N THR A 161 1.93 18.69 2.87
CA THR A 161 1.41 17.75 3.87
C THR A 161 2.19 17.87 5.18
N GLU A 162 1.54 17.56 6.29
CA GLU A 162 2.22 17.34 7.56
C GLU A 162 2.65 15.87 7.67
N VAL A 163 3.92 15.63 8.02
CA VAL A 163 4.48 14.27 8.20
C VAL A 163 4.40 13.86 9.66
N VAL A 164 3.85 12.66 9.91
CA VAL A 164 3.58 12.14 11.26
C VAL A 164 4.21 10.76 11.44
N HIS A 165 4.70 10.48 12.66
CA HIS A 165 5.23 9.18 13.07
C HIS A 165 4.49 8.68 14.33
N PRO A 166 3.23 8.22 14.22
CA PRO A 166 2.40 7.93 15.40
C PRO A 166 3.07 6.97 16.38
N VAL A 167 3.71 5.91 15.89
CA VAL A 167 4.39 4.93 16.75
C VAL A 167 5.54 5.56 17.55
N GLU A 168 6.31 6.45 16.93
CA GLU A 168 7.42 7.13 17.61
C GLU A 168 6.92 8.16 18.65
N TYR A 169 5.79 8.81 18.38
CA TYR A 169 5.25 9.85 19.25
C TYR A 169 4.38 9.32 20.39
N TYR A 170 3.60 8.27 20.17
CA TYR A 170 2.54 7.84 21.09
C TYR A 170 2.80 6.48 21.74
N SER A 171 3.64 5.63 21.16
CA SER A 171 3.91 4.33 21.75
C SER A 171 5.00 4.43 22.83
N MET A 172 4.87 3.59 23.88
CA MET A 172 5.90 3.49 24.91
C MET A 172 7.20 2.99 24.27
N ASP A 173 8.28 3.76 24.42
CA ASP A 173 9.61 3.48 23.88
C ASP A 173 9.68 3.34 22.34
N GLY A 174 8.65 3.80 21.61
CA GLY A 174 8.58 3.71 20.14
C GLY A 174 8.44 2.28 19.60
N ILE A 175 7.90 1.37 20.41
CA ILE A 175 7.61 -0.03 20.10
C ILE A 175 6.28 -0.17 19.33
N GLY A 176 6.26 -1.02 18.31
CA GLY A 176 5.07 -1.34 17.52
C GLY A 176 5.33 -1.22 16.03
N SER A 177 4.38 -1.68 15.23
CA SER A 177 4.44 -1.59 13.77
C SER A 177 3.10 -1.20 13.18
N ILE A 178 3.13 -0.44 12.10
CA ILE A 178 1.96 -0.03 11.33
C ILE A 178 2.37 0.06 9.86
N GLU A 179 1.66 -0.64 8.98
CA GLU A 179 1.91 -0.65 7.53
C GLU A 179 0.66 -0.23 6.77
N GLY A 180 0.84 0.43 5.62
CA GLY A 180 -0.26 1.08 4.91
C GLY A 180 -1.25 0.15 4.19
N GLY A 181 -0.89 -1.11 3.96
CA GLY A 181 -1.84 -2.13 3.51
C GLY A 181 -2.95 -2.37 4.54
N ASP A 182 -2.68 -2.16 5.84
CA ASP A 182 -3.67 -2.39 6.89
C ASP A 182 -4.62 -1.22 7.09
N VAL A 183 -4.27 -0.03 6.60
CA VAL A 183 -5.06 1.19 6.86
C VAL A 183 -5.88 1.58 5.64
N LEU A 184 -7.21 1.63 5.85
CA LEU A 184 -8.17 2.07 4.85
C LEU A 184 -9.00 3.22 5.40
N ILE A 185 -9.14 4.28 4.61
CA ILE A 185 -10.00 5.42 4.92
C ILE A 185 -11.36 5.13 4.28
N ALA A 186 -12.33 4.71 5.08
CA ALA A 186 -13.68 4.37 4.61
C ALA A 186 -14.55 5.63 4.44
N ARG A 187 -14.44 6.56 5.40
CA ARG A 187 -15.07 7.89 5.40
C ARG A 187 -14.16 8.86 6.14
N ASP A 188 -14.40 10.16 6.03
CA ASP A 188 -13.58 11.18 6.71
C ASP A 188 -13.44 10.95 8.23
N ASP A 189 -14.46 10.36 8.85
CA ASP A 189 -14.53 10.02 10.28
C ASP A 189 -14.39 8.52 10.58
N ILE A 190 -14.24 7.64 9.58
CA ILE A 190 -14.17 6.18 9.76
C ILE A 190 -12.90 5.64 9.09
N ILE A 191 -11.99 5.15 9.92
CA ILE A 191 -10.75 4.49 9.52
C ILE A 191 -10.86 3.00 9.85
N LEU A 192 -10.38 2.15 8.96
CA LEU A 192 -10.25 0.72 9.17
C LEU A 192 -8.77 0.41 9.35
N CYS A 193 -8.45 -0.48 10.29
CA CYS A 193 -7.08 -0.91 10.53
C CYS A 193 -7.05 -2.43 10.76
N GLY A 194 -6.26 -3.13 9.95
CA GLY A 194 -5.90 -4.52 10.21
C GLY A 194 -4.94 -4.63 11.39
N CYS A 195 -5.09 -5.67 12.19
CA CYS A 195 -4.14 -6.04 13.24
C CYS A 195 -3.71 -7.49 13.03
N GLY A 196 -2.42 -7.72 12.81
CA GLY A 196 -1.89 -9.03 12.42
C GLY A 196 -0.37 -9.06 12.38
N ALA A 197 0.20 -9.73 11.39
CA ALA A 197 1.65 -9.92 11.27
C ALA A 197 2.42 -8.61 10.97
N ARG A 198 1.79 -7.61 10.34
CA ARG A 198 2.44 -6.36 9.92
C ARG A 198 2.07 -5.13 10.73
N THR A 199 0.81 -5.02 11.15
CA THR A 199 0.38 -3.97 12.08
C THR A 199 0.10 -4.57 13.46
N SER A 200 0.87 -4.11 14.45
CA SER A 200 0.75 -4.59 15.84
C SER A 200 -0.34 -3.83 16.59
N ARG A 201 -0.72 -4.33 17.77
CA ARG A 201 -1.70 -3.65 18.64
C ARG A 201 -1.18 -2.29 19.11
N GLU A 202 0.10 -2.20 19.44
CA GLU A 202 0.76 -0.95 19.84
C GLU A 202 0.78 0.06 18.69
N GLY A 203 0.92 -0.40 17.45
CA GLY A 203 0.80 0.45 16.25
C GLY A 203 -0.62 0.97 16.05
N ALA A 204 -1.63 0.11 16.25
CA ALA A 204 -3.03 0.50 16.21
C ALA A 204 -3.40 1.48 17.35
N ASP A 205 -2.89 1.27 18.57
CA ASP A 205 -3.08 2.19 19.70
C ASP A 205 -2.44 3.56 19.43
N ALA A 206 -1.26 3.58 18.80
CA ALA A 206 -0.62 4.81 18.36
C ALA A 206 -1.45 5.56 17.30
N LEU A 207 -2.11 4.83 16.39
CA LEU A 207 -3.06 5.41 15.44
C LEU A 207 -4.28 5.99 16.17
N VAL A 208 -4.84 5.30 17.17
CA VAL A 208 -5.96 5.80 18.01
C VAL A 208 -5.59 7.15 18.65
N GLU A 209 -4.41 7.26 19.25
CA GLU A 209 -3.97 8.52 19.87
C GLU A 209 -3.71 9.63 18.84
N HIS A 210 -3.22 9.28 17.64
CA HIS A 210 -3.13 10.24 16.55
C HIS A 210 -4.52 10.76 16.13
N LEU A 211 -5.51 9.90 15.91
CA LEU A 211 -6.89 10.30 15.59
C LEU A 211 -7.48 11.18 16.70
N ARG A 212 -7.24 10.82 17.97
CA ARG A 212 -7.68 11.59 19.13
C ARG A 212 -7.06 12.98 19.18
N SER A 213 -5.79 13.12 18.79
CA SER A 213 -5.07 14.42 18.76
C SER A 213 -5.67 15.42 17.78
N LYS A 214 -6.33 14.95 16.71
CA LYS A 214 -7.01 15.80 15.72
C LYS A 214 -8.37 16.31 16.19
N GLY A 215 -8.91 15.75 17.28
CA GLY A 215 -10.20 16.14 17.84
C GLY A 215 -11.39 15.77 16.95
N GLY A 216 -12.59 16.11 17.43
CA GLY A 216 -13.83 15.66 16.82
C GLY A 216 -14.12 14.19 17.09
N LYS A 217 -15.32 13.74 16.71
CA LYS A 217 -15.71 12.34 16.83
C LYS A 217 -15.17 11.58 15.62
N LYS A 218 -14.35 10.56 15.87
CA LYS A 218 -13.79 9.66 14.84
C LYS A 218 -13.97 8.21 15.29
N HIS A 219 -13.90 7.31 14.34
CA HIS A 219 -14.12 5.88 14.52
C HIS A 219 -12.97 5.11 13.89
N LEU A 220 -12.37 4.22 14.67
CA LEU A 220 -11.43 3.22 14.16
C LEU A 220 -12.09 1.84 14.27
N ILE A 221 -12.17 1.10 13.18
CA ILE A 221 -12.60 -0.30 13.20
C ILE A 221 -11.36 -1.17 13.04
N LEU A 222 -11.05 -1.93 14.09
CA LEU A 222 -9.94 -2.87 14.14
C LEU A 222 -10.43 -4.24 13.67
N GLN A 223 -9.77 -4.80 12.65
CA GLN A 223 -10.02 -6.16 12.17
C GLN A 223 -8.80 -7.03 12.49
N GLU A 224 -8.99 -8.07 13.30
CA GLU A 224 -7.96 -9.08 13.50
C GLU A 224 -7.72 -9.85 12.19
N LEU A 225 -6.46 -10.11 11.88
CA LEU A 225 -6.04 -10.83 10.69
C LEU A 225 -5.29 -12.11 11.08
N PRO A 226 -5.36 -13.16 10.24
CA PRO A 226 -4.54 -14.35 10.45
C PRO A 226 -3.06 -13.99 10.43
N LEU A 227 -2.27 -14.64 11.30
CA LEU A 227 -0.81 -14.50 11.32
C LEU A 227 -0.13 -15.26 10.16
N GLU A 228 -0.81 -16.26 9.61
CA GLU A 228 -0.32 -17.16 8.55
C GLU A 228 -1.48 -17.57 7.62
N PRO A 229 -1.20 -17.90 6.35
CA PRO A 229 0.08 -17.74 5.63
C PRO A 229 0.40 -16.29 5.27
N ASP A 230 1.66 -16.03 4.91
CA ASP A 230 2.19 -14.77 4.37
C ASP A 230 1.38 -14.15 3.21
N SER A 231 0.40 -14.82 2.58
CA SER A 231 -0.50 -14.17 1.62
C SER A 231 -1.53 -13.23 2.25
N PHE A 232 -1.74 -13.33 3.57
CA PHE A 232 -2.66 -12.48 4.34
C PHE A 232 -1.89 -11.39 5.10
N ILE A 233 -1.09 -10.63 4.35
CA ILE A 233 -0.19 -9.64 4.96
C ILE A 233 -0.99 -8.52 5.64
N HIS A 234 -2.04 -8.05 4.96
CA HIS A 234 -2.74 -6.83 5.34
C HIS A 234 -4.25 -6.89 5.12
N LEU A 235 -4.99 -5.96 5.74
CA LEU A 235 -6.45 -5.83 5.60
C LEU A 235 -6.87 -5.62 4.15
N ASP A 236 -6.13 -4.82 3.38
CA ASP A 236 -6.47 -4.56 1.98
C ASP A 236 -6.34 -5.76 1.04
N MET A 237 -5.68 -6.83 1.50
CA MET A 237 -5.61 -8.08 0.78
C MET A 237 -6.90 -8.88 0.92
N VAL A 238 -7.72 -8.61 1.94
CA VAL A 238 -8.97 -9.35 2.24
C VAL A 238 -10.23 -8.47 2.21
N PHE A 239 -10.07 -7.15 2.18
CA PHE A 239 -11.17 -6.19 2.16
C PHE A 239 -10.79 -4.91 1.40
N THR A 240 -11.57 -4.52 0.39
CA THR A 240 -11.42 -3.20 -0.26
C THR A 240 -12.76 -2.56 -0.59
N MET A 241 -12.83 -1.23 -0.53
CA MET A 241 -13.98 -0.46 -1.02
C MET A 241 -13.97 -0.41 -2.55
N LEU A 242 -15.11 -0.68 -3.18
CA LEU A 242 -15.28 -0.69 -4.64
C LEU A 242 -16.15 0.47 -5.13
N ASP A 243 -17.16 0.84 -4.35
CA ASP A 243 -18.14 1.89 -4.63
C ASP A 243 -18.64 2.48 -3.30
N ILE A 244 -19.56 3.44 -3.36
CA ILE A 244 -20.22 4.05 -2.18
C ILE A 244 -20.88 2.97 -1.30
N ASP A 245 -21.55 2.00 -1.93
CA ASP A 245 -22.38 0.98 -1.29
C ASP A 245 -21.82 -0.45 -1.46
N ARG A 246 -20.58 -0.61 -1.93
CA ARG A 246 -20.02 -1.93 -2.28
C ARG A 246 -18.58 -2.09 -1.85
N CYS A 247 -18.26 -3.30 -1.39
CA CYS A 247 -16.91 -3.71 -1.05
C CYS A 247 -16.59 -5.10 -1.64
N MET A 248 -15.30 -5.37 -1.83
CA MET A 248 -14.78 -6.70 -2.11
C MET A 248 -14.37 -7.36 -0.80
N VAL A 249 -14.77 -8.61 -0.59
CA VAL A 249 -14.57 -9.33 0.67
C VAL A 249 -14.00 -10.73 0.41
N TYR A 250 -12.90 -11.05 1.08
CA TYR A 250 -12.48 -12.43 1.27
C TYR A 250 -13.17 -13.01 2.51
N LYS A 251 -14.27 -13.72 2.25
CA LYS A 251 -15.19 -14.25 3.26
C LYS A 251 -14.52 -15.08 4.37
N PRO A 252 -13.52 -15.95 4.11
CA PRO A 252 -12.90 -16.76 5.16
C PRO A 252 -12.16 -15.98 6.26
N VAL A 253 -11.90 -14.68 6.06
CA VAL A 253 -11.32 -13.79 7.09
C VAL A 253 -12.39 -12.86 7.64
N ILE A 254 -12.97 -12.00 6.79
CA ILE A 254 -13.86 -10.91 7.25
C ILE A 254 -15.16 -11.41 7.89
N MET A 255 -15.70 -12.54 7.43
CA MET A 255 -16.96 -13.11 7.94
C MET A 255 -16.73 -14.25 8.93
N ASN A 256 -15.49 -14.50 9.34
CA ASN A 256 -15.14 -15.62 10.19
C ASN A 256 -15.08 -15.17 11.66
N PRO A 257 -15.92 -15.73 12.55
CA PRO A 257 -16.02 -15.28 13.94
C PRO A 257 -14.77 -15.53 14.79
N ASN A 258 -13.80 -16.30 14.26
CA ASN A 258 -12.51 -16.50 14.91
C ASN A 258 -11.58 -15.28 14.79
N PHE A 259 -11.84 -14.38 13.84
CA PHE A 259 -11.09 -13.13 13.68
C PHE A 259 -11.95 -11.98 14.18
N LYS A 260 -11.55 -11.40 15.32
CA LYS A 260 -12.37 -10.41 16.02
C LYS A 260 -12.38 -9.06 15.31
N THR A 261 -13.53 -8.39 15.38
CA THR A 261 -13.69 -7.00 14.98
C THR A 261 -13.97 -6.15 16.22
N PHE A 262 -13.31 -5.00 16.34
CA PHE A 262 -13.59 -4.04 17.40
C PHE A 262 -13.83 -2.66 16.83
N HIS A 263 -14.86 -1.98 17.33
CA HIS A 263 -15.10 -0.57 17.08
C HIS A 263 -14.51 0.26 18.22
N VAL A 264 -13.65 1.22 17.88
CA VAL A 264 -13.06 2.19 18.80
C VAL A 264 -13.59 3.57 18.47
N GLU A 265 -14.35 4.15 19.39
CA GLU A 265 -14.83 5.53 19.30
C GLU A 265 -13.85 6.47 20.01
N VAL A 266 -13.40 7.52 19.32
CA VAL A 266 -12.59 8.60 19.87
C VAL A 266 -13.31 9.95 19.71
N ASP A 267 -13.25 10.80 20.73
CA ASP A 267 -13.89 12.13 20.73
C ASP A 267 -12.93 13.28 21.10
N GLY A 268 -11.63 12.97 21.20
CA GLY A 268 -10.56 13.91 21.56
C GLY A 268 -10.48 14.28 23.05
N ARG A 269 -11.50 13.99 23.87
CA ARG A 269 -11.58 14.45 25.27
C ARG A 269 -11.55 13.30 26.26
N ASN A 270 -12.33 12.27 25.99
CA ASN A 270 -12.51 11.11 26.85
C ASN A 270 -11.53 10.00 26.46
N LYS A 271 -11.47 8.96 27.32
CA LYS A 271 -10.77 7.72 26.96
C LYS A 271 -11.51 7.06 25.79
N PRO A 272 -10.79 6.48 24.81
CA PRO A 272 -11.41 5.72 23.74
C PRO A 272 -12.34 4.63 24.28
N ILE A 273 -13.49 4.47 23.65
CA ILE A 273 -14.47 3.43 23.99
C ILE A 273 -14.34 2.31 22.96
N MET A 274 -14.06 1.10 23.41
CA MET A 274 -13.89 -0.07 22.56
C MET A 274 -15.03 -1.07 22.77
N THR A 275 -15.67 -1.49 21.67
CA THR A 275 -16.74 -2.50 21.68
C THR A 275 -16.46 -3.59 20.64
N GLU A 276 -16.66 -4.85 21.02
CA GLU A 276 -16.58 -5.97 20.07
C GLU A 276 -17.80 -5.95 19.14
N GLU A 277 -17.54 -6.16 17.86
CA GLU A 277 -18.54 -6.17 16.78
C GLU A 277 -18.60 -7.56 16.14
N GLU A 278 -19.75 -7.89 15.54
CA GLU A 278 -19.94 -9.21 14.91
C GLU A 278 -18.93 -9.46 13.79
N ASN A 279 -18.71 -8.45 12.94
CA ASN A 279 -17.74 -8.41 11.87
C ASN A 279 -17.58 -6.96 11.38
N LEU A 280 -16.60 -6.74 10.48
CA LEU A 280 -16.30 -5.45 9.87
C LEU A 280 -17.53 -4.77 9.22
N LEU A 281 -18.38 -5.53 8.53
CA LEU A 281 -19.56 -4.99 7.83
C LEU A 281 -20.63 -4.55 8.82
N SER A 282 -20.90 -5.36 9.87
CA SER A 282 -21.84 -5.00 10.93
C SER A 282 -21.40 -3.74 11.68
N ALA A 283 -20.10 -3.57 11.92
CA ALA A 283 -19.54 -2.35 12.52
C ALA A 283 -19.76 -1.11 11.63
N LEU A 284 -19.49 -1.23 10.33
CA LEU A 284 -19.71 -0.17 9.35
C LEU A 284 -21.18 0.22 9.22
N ALA A 285 -22.09 -0.76 9.18
CA ALA A 285 -23.52 -0.52 9.09
C ALA A 285 -24.05 0.29 10.28
N LYS A 286 -23.56 0.03 11.51
CA LYS A 286 -23.91 0.82 12.71
C LYS A 286 -23.48 2.29 12.63
N LEU A 287 -22.48 2.60 11.81
CA LEU A 287 -21.99 3.96 11.56
C LEU A 287 -22.61 4.61 10.31
N GLY A 288 -23.65 3.98 9.74
CA GLY A 288 -24.37 4.46 8.56
C GLY A 288 -23.71 4.13 7.23
N MET A 289 -22.77 3.18 7.21
CA MET A 289 -22.16 2.64 5.99
C MET A 289 -22.64 1.21 5.76
N ASP A 290 -23.86 1.06 5.25
CA ASP A 290 -24.40 -0.24 4.87
C ASP A 290 -23.82 -0.66 3.50
N LEU A 291 -22.89 -1.62 3.52
CA LEU A 291 -22.16 -2.05 2.33
C LEU A 291 -22.65 -3.41 1.85
N ASN A 292 -22.87 -3.52 0.55
CA ASN A 292 -23.15 -4.77 -0.15
C ASN A 292 -21.82 -5.50 -0.46
N PRO A 293 -21.52 -6.64 0.18
CA PRO A 293 -20.28 -7.36 -0.08
C PRO A 293 -20.36 -8.13 -1.40
N ILE A 294 -19.28 -8.03 -2.18
CA ILE A 294 -18.99 -8.90 -3.32
C ILE A 294 -17.87 -9.83 -2.88
N PHE A 295 -18.05 -11.14 -3.04
CA PHE A 295 -17.11 -12.12 -2.51
C PHE A 295 -16.03 -12.51 -3.53
N CYS A 296 -14.78 -12.43 -3.11
CA CYS A 296 -13.62 -12.91 -3.87
C CYS A 296 -13.80 -14.39 -4.24
N GLY A 297 -13.55 -14.73 -5.50
CA GLY A 297 -13.79 -16.06 -6.07
C GLY A 297 -15.27 -16.43 -6.25
N ASN A 298 -16.17 -15.45 -6.25
CA ASN A 298 -17.62 -15.63 -6.44
C ASN A 298 -18.29 -16.54 -5.39
N ASP A 299 -17.85 -16.41 -4.13
CA ASP A 299 -18.30 -17.22 -2.98
C ASP A 299 -18.12 -18.75 -3.19
N LYS A 300 -17.17 -19.15 -4.05
CA LYS A 300 -16.81 -20.56 -4.25
C LYS A 300 -15.56 -20.88 -3.44
N ASP A 301 -15.62 -21.92 -2.60
CA ASP A 301 -14.53 -22.28 -1.68
C ASP A 301 -13.15 -22.38 -2.38
N TYR A 302 -12.98 -23.33 -3.31
CA TYR A 302 -11.69 -23.54 -3.97
C TYR A 302 -11.23 -22.34 -4.84
N PRO A 303 -12.06 -21.73 -5.69
CA PRO A 303 -11.69 -20.51 -6.42
C PRO A 303 -11.30 -19.34 -5.53
N SER A 304 -12.01 -19.10 -4.42
CA SER A 304 -11.73 -17.98 -3.51
C SER A 304 -10.31 -18.06 -2.95
N LYS A 305 -9.85 -19.24 -2.53
CA LYS A 305 -8.49 -19.46 -2.03
C LYS A 305 -7.42 -19.14 -3.07
N ARG A 306 -7.65 -19.55 -4.33
CA ARG A 306 -6.70 -19.33 -5.43
C ARG A 306 -6.64 -17.87 -5.89
N GLU A 307 -7.79 -17.23 -6.01
CA GLU A 307 -7.84 -15.84 -6.47
C GLU A 307 -7.44 -14.87 -5.37
N GLN A 308 -7.72 -15.18 -4.10
CA GLN A 308 -7.18 -14.47 -2.95
C GLN A 308 -5.65 -14.44 -2.96
N TRP A 309 -5.01 -15.59 -3.21
CA TRP A 309 -3.55 -15.69 -3.33
C TRP A 309 -2.99 -14.78 -4.44
N HIS A 310 -3.76 -14.54 -5.50
CA HIS A 310 -3.42 -13.61 -6.59
C HIS A 310 -4.05 -12.22 -6.40
N SER A 311 -4.20 -11.80 -5.15
CA SER A 311 -4.69 -10.47 -4.77
C SER A 311 -6.11 -10.16 -5.28
N GLY A 312 -6.98 -11.18 -5.34
CA GLY A 312 -8.34 -11.09 -5.84
C GLY A 312 -9.25 -10.16 -5.05
N ALA A 313 -8.94 -9.86 -3.79
CA ALA A 313 -9.64 -8.85 -3.01
C ALA A 313 -8.98 -7.46 -3.00
N ASN A 314 -7.83 -7.29 -3.65
CA ASN A 314 -7.02 -6.06 -3.62
C ASN A 314 -7.27 -5.17 -4.86
N PHE A 315 -8.43 -4.51 -4.90
CA PHE A 315 -8.78 -3.57 -5.97
C PHE A 315 -8.38 -2.13 -5.63
N PHE A 316 -7.96 -1.37 -6.64
CA PHE A 316 -7.76 0.07 -6.51
C PHE A 316 -8.96 0.83 -7.08
N ALA A 317 -9.79 1.42 -6.21
CA ALA A 317 -10.85 2.33 -6.65
C ALA A 317 -10.25 3.70 -7.03
N PHE A 318 -10.36 4.09 -8.29
CA PHE A 318 -9.94 5.42 -8.76
C PHE A 318 -11.11 6.41 -8.78
N ALA A 319 -12.35 5.93 -8.81
CA ALA A 319 -13.57 6.68 -8.55
C ALA A 319 -14.64 5.73 -7.98
N PRO A 320 -15.74 6.22 -7.37
CA PRO A 320 -16.84 5.36 -6.94
C PRO A 320 -17.36 4.48 -8.08
N GLY A 321 -17.36 3.15 -7.87
CA GLY A 321 -17.81 2.17 -8.86
C GLY A 321 -16.79 1.86 -9.95
N LYS A 322 -15.64 2.54 -9.98
CA LYS A 322 -14.60 2.38 -11.01
C LYS A 322 -13.29 1.93 -10.38
N VAL A 323 -12.92 0.68 -10.64
CA VAL A 323 -11.78 0.01 -9.98
C VAL A 323 -10.77 -0.57 -10.97
N LEU A 324 -9.49 -0.68 -10.58
CA LEU A 324 -8.47 -1.47 -11.27
C LEU A 324 -8.21 -2.78 -10.53
N GLY A 325 -8.02 -3.86 -11.28
CA GLY A 325 -7.63 -5.17 -10.75
C GLY A 325 -7.08 -6.10 -11.82
N TYR A 326 -6.59 -7.28 -11.42
CA TYR A 326 -5.99 -8.22 -12.36
C TYR A 326 -7.03 -9.01 -13.17
N GLU A 327 -6.78 -9.19 -14.47
CA GLU A 327 -7.66 -9.96 -15.37
C GLU A 327 -7.67 -11.47 -15.07
N ARG A 328 -6.66 -11.98 -14.36
CA ARG A 328 -6.51 -13.41 -14.04
C ARG A 328 -7.53 -13.94 -13.02
N ASN A 329 -8.19 -13.06 -12.27
CA ASN A 329 -9.11 -13.42 -11.19
C ASN A 329 -10.55 -13.56 -11.73
N TYR A 330 -10.74 -14.48 -12.68
CA TYR A 330 -11.96 -14.55 -13.48
C TYR A 330 -13.23 -14.83 -12.68
N ASN A 331 -13.20 -15.64 -11.61
CA ASN A 331 -14.40 -15.84 -10.78
C ASN A 331 -14.75 -14.55 -10.03
N THR A 332 -13.76 -13.83 -9.51
CA THR A 332 -13.97 -12.53 -8.87
C THR A 332 -14.51 -11.50 -9.85
N LEU A 333 -14.00 -11.49 -11.09
CA LEU A 333 -14.55 -10.63 -12.15
C LEU A 333 -15.99 -11.03 -12.51
N ASP A 334 -16.32 -12.32 -12.57
CA ASP A 334 -17.71 -12.79 -12.74
C ASP A 334 -18.61 -12.31 -11.59
N ALA A 335 -18.10 -12.30 -10.35
CA ALA A 335 -18.83 -11.78 -9.20
C ALA A 335 -19.10 -10.27 -9.32
N LEU A 336 -18.14 -9.50 -9.83
CA LEU A 336 -18.32 -8.08 -10.14
C LEU A 336 -19.37 -7.86 -11.25
N VAL A 337 -19.33 -8.67 -12.32
CA VAL A 337 -20.33 -8.61 -13.42
C VAL A 337 -21.72 -8.90 -12.90
N ASN A 338 -21.88 -9.93 -12.06
CA ASN A 338 -23.16 -10.25 -11.41
C ASN A 338 -23.69 -9.11 -10.51
N ASN A 339 -22.82 -8.16 -10.15
CA ASN A 339 -23.14 -6.99 -9.34
C ASN A 339 -23.12 -5.67 -10.13
N GLY A 340 -23.20 -5.76 -11.46
CA GLY A 340 -23.41 -4.62 -12.35
C GLY A 340 -22.14 -3.87 -12.76
N PHE A 341 -20.95 -4.45 -12.59
CA PHE A 341 -19.71 -3.90 -13.13
C PHE A 341 -19.48 -4.40 -14.57
N GLU A 342 -19.02 -3.51 -15.44
CA GLU A 342 -18.50 -3.90 -16.76
C GLU A 342 -17.00 -4.18 -16.71
N ILE A 343 -16.53 -5.20 -17.43
CA ILE A 343 -15.10 -5.50 -17.54
C ILE A 343 -14.52 -4.75 -18.73
N ILE A 344 -13.58 -3.85 -18.47
CA ILE A 344 -12.88 -3.05 -19.48
C ILE A 344 -11.42 -3.46 -19.49
N LYS A 345 -10.82 -3.61 -20.68
CA LYS A 345 -9.38 -3.89 -20.80
C LYS A 345 -8.59 -2.60 -20.52
N ALA A 346 -7.61 -2.68 -19.63
CA ALA A 346 -6.73 -1.55 -19.32
C ALA A 346 -6.00 -0.99 -20.55
N ALA A 347 -5.64 -1.84 -21.53
CA ALA A 347 -5.05 -1.39 -22.79
C ALA A 347 -5.97 -0.48 -23.61
N ASP A 348 -7.28 -0.72 -23.58
CA ASP A 348 -8.26 0.11 -24.28
C ASP A 348 -8.43 1.48 -23.59
N VAL A 349 -8.35 1.52 -22.25
CA VAL A 349 -8.35 2.80 -21.50
C VAL A 349 -7.04 3.56 -21.70
N ALA A 350 -5.89 2.90 -21.53
CA ALA A 350 -4.57 3.51 -21.67
C ALA A 350 -4.36 4.15 -23.05
N SER A 351 -4.82 3.47 -24.12
CA SER A 351 -4.77 3.98 -25.50
C SER A 351 -5.78 5.11 -25.78
N GLY A 352 -6.76 5.33 -24.90
CA GLY A 352 -7.85 6.30 -25.09
C GLY A 352 -8.96 5.80 -26.02
N LYS A 353 -9.00 4.51 -26.34
CA LYS A 353 -10.06 3.90 -27.14
C LYS A 353 -11.38 3.78 -26.36
N VAL A 354 -11.30 3.63 -25.04
CA VAL A 354 -12.45 3.58 -24.13
C VAL A 354 -12.32 4.68 -23.09
N ASN A 355 -13.39 5.44 -22.87
CA ASN A 355 -13.50 6.36 -21.76
C ASN A 355 -14.25 5.69 -20.59
N VAL A 356 -13.62 5.63 -19.42
CA VAL A 356 -14.22 5.02 -18.22
C VAL A 356 -15.42 5.83 -17.70
N ASP A 357 -15.57 7.09 -18.10
CA ASP A 357 -16.72 7.92 -17.75
C ASP A 357 -18.01 7.55 -18.45
N ASP A 358 -17.93 6.73 -19.50
CA ASP A 358 -19.10 6.18 -20.19
C ASP A 358 -19.78 5.07 -19.37
N TYR A 359 -19.17 4.65 -18.25
CA TYR A 359 -19.60 3.53 -17.42
C TYR A 359 -19.91 3.99 -16.00
N GLN A 360 -21.07 3.60 -15.48
CA GLN A 360 -21.42 3.85 -14.08
C GLN A 360 -20.55 3.00 -13.15
N ARG A 361 -20.37 1.71 -13.48
CA ARG A 361 -19.52 0.78 -12.73
C ARG A 361 -18.67 -0.03 -13.69
N CYS A 362 -17.36 -0.03 -13.48
CA CYS A 362 -16.44 -0.81 -14.29
C CYS A 362 -15.24 -1.30 -13.50
N VAL A 363 -14.76 -2.47 -13.87
CA VAL A 363 -13.44 -2.97 -13.51
C VAL A 363 -12.52 -2.86 -14.72
N VAL A 364 -11.50 -2.01 -14.60
CA VAL A 364 -10.43 -1.91 -15.58
C VAL A 364 -9.41 -3.01 -15.28
N ALA A 365 -9.51 -4.10 -16.04
CA ALA A 365 -8.73 -5.31 -15.88
C ALA A 365 -7.42 -5.25 -16.68
N PHE A 366 -6.30 -5.53 -16.03
CA PHE A 366 -4.98 -5.58 -16.66
C PHE A 366 -4.26 -6.90 -16.41
N LYS A 367 -3.31 -7.23 -17.27
CA LYS A 367 -2.41 -8.37 -17.10
C LYS A 367 -1.45 -8.10 -15.96
N GLY A 368 -1.32 -9.07 -15.06
CA GLY A 368 -0.41 -9.05 -13.94
C GLY A 368 0.14 -10.45 -13.69
N ASN A 369 0.65 -11.07 -14.73
CA ASN A 369 1.22 -12.40 -14.65
C ASN A 369 2.48 -12.37 -13.78
N GLU A 370 3.35 -11.39 -14.02
CA GLU A 370 4.54 -11.17 -13.22
C GLU A 370 4.24 -10.35 -11.97
N LEU A 371 3.50 -9.24 -12.08
CA LEU A 371 3.25 -8.36 -10.94
C LEU A 371 2.57 -9.09 -9.76
N ALA A 372 1.63 -10.00 -10.03
CA ALA A 372 0.97 -10.78 -8.98
C ALA A 372 1.89 -11.80 -8.29
N ARG A 373 3.03 -12.19 -8.90
CA ARG A 373 4.03 -13.06 -8.25
C ARG A 373 4.78 -12.33 -7.13
N GLY A 374 4.76 -11.00 -7.13
CA GLY A 374 5.23 -10.18 -6.02
C GLY A 374 4.28 -10.14 -4.82
N GLY A 375 3.11 -10.78 -4.89
CA GLY A 375 2.18 -10.92 -3.76
C GLY A 375 1.21 -9.75 -3.56
N GLY A 376 1.24 -8.72 -4.41
CA GLY A 376 0.40 -7.52 -4.28
C GLY A 376 -0.52 -7.27 -5.48
N GLY A 377 -1.62 -6.56 -5.22
CA GLY A 377 -2.62 -6.16 -6.22
C GLY A 377 -2.47 -4.72 -6.71
N ALA A 378 -3.50 -4.24 -7.40
CA ALA A 378 -3.53 -2.87 -7.92
C ALA A 378 -3.45 -1.83 -6.80
N ARG A 379 -4.06 -2.10 -5.64
CA ARG A 379 -4.05 -1.16 -4.50
C ARG A 379 -2.68 -1.10 -3.83
N CYS A 380 -1.98 -2.23 -3.74
CA CYS A 380 -0.61 -2.30 -3.22
C CYS A 380 0.37 -1.44 -4.04
N MET A 381 0.19 -1.39 -5.36
CA MET A 381 1.04 -0.62 -6.27
C MET A 381 0.75 0.89 -6.32
N THR A 382 -0.22 1.37 -5.54
CA THR A 382 -0.66 2.78 -5.56
C THR A 382 -0.58 3.43 -4.20
N MET A 383 -0.31 4.74 -4.19
CA MET A 383 -0.44 5.57 -3.01
C MET A 383 -1.19 6.87 -3.33
N PRO A 384 -2.50 6.96 -3.07
CA PRO A 384 -3.28 8.18 -3.20
C PRO A 384 -2.72 9.30 -2.33
N LEU A 385 -2.54 10.47 -2.94
CA LEU A 385 -2.10 11.68 -2.23
C LEU A 385 -3.27 12.65 -2.03
N LEU A 386 -4.19 12.69 -2.99
CA LEU A 386 -5.38 13.52 -2.95
C LEU A 386 -6.54 12.75 -3.58
N ARG A 387 -7.70 12.81 -2.93
CA ARG A 387 -8.97 12.29 -3.45
C ARG A 387 -10.03 13.34 -3.19
N GLU A 388 -10.95 13.49 -4.15
CA GLU A 388 -12.14 14.31 -3.94
C GLU A 388 -13.05 13.67 -2.87
N GLN A 389 -13.78 14.51 -2.15
CA GLN A 389 -14.79 14.03 -1.21
C GLN A 389 -15.91 13.34 -1.99
N VAL A 390 -16.31 12.17 -1.51
CA VAL A 390 -17.48 11.44 -2.02
C VAL A 390 -18.71 12.01 -1.31
N GLN A 391 -19.70 12.45 -2.10
CA GLN A 391 -20.97 13.00 -1.60
C GLN A 391 -21.94 11.93 -1.12
#